data_AF-A0A346N7T2-F1
#
_entry.id   AF-A0A346N7T2-F1
#
_cell.length_a   1.000
_cell.length_b   1.000
_cell.length_c   1.000
_cell.angle_alpha   90.00
_cell.angle_beta   90.00
_cell.angle_gamma   90.00
#
_symmetry.space_group_name_H-M   'P 1'
#
loop_
_entity.id
_entity.type
_entity.pdbx_description
1 polymer ?
#
loop_
_entity_poly.entity_id
_entity_poly.type
_entity_poly.pdbx_seq_one_letter_code
_entity_poly.pdbx_strand_id
1 'polypeptide(L)'
;MDTPLESVLKRDRAIVLAGLIAAAALSWLYLVLASHDMYGAMDGMSAWMMTAAWDTEYSLLIFGMWTVMMVGMMLPSAAPAILLYSRIQRSSGQATAVTRSYAFMGGYLLAWTAFSALATLLQGLLAAASLLSPMMDSARPWFSASLLIAAALYQLTPLKQTCLDSCRSPVDFLTRHWRPGLGGAVRLGMHHGLYCVGCCWALMLLLFAGGVMSLLWIGAITVYVLAEKLAPQGAHSSRWSGVLLLLAGAWLLVKSA
;
A
#
# COMPACT_ATOMS: atom_id res chain seq x y z
N MET A 1 33.46 -11.26 21.49
CA MET A 1 32.45 -12.07 22.20
C MET A 1 31.23 -11.18 22.38
N ASP A 2 30.17 -11.41 21.62
CA ASP A 2 28.93 -10.65 21.75
C ASP A 2 28.37 -10.86 23.15
N THR A 3 27.99 -9.78 23.82
CA THR A 3 27.32 -9.89 25.12
C THR A 3 25.96 -10.60 24.95
N PRO A 4 25.44 -11.30 25.97
CA PRO A 4 24.13 -11.97 25.90
C PRO A 4 22.98 -10.99 25.57
N LEU A 5 23.15 -9.72 25.89
CA LEU A 5 22.22 -8.66 25.48
C LEU A 5 22.26 -8.41 23.96
N GLU A 6 23.45 -8.38 23.37
CA GLU A 6 23.63 -8.13 21.94
C GLU A 6 23.07 -9.26 21.06
N SER A 7 23.20 -10.51 21.49
CA SER A 7 22.65 -11.67 20.77
C SER A 7 21.11 -11.69 20.80
N VAL A 8 20.50 -11.36 21.93
CA VAL A 8 19.04 -11.20 22.06
C VAL A 8 18.54 -10.05 21.18
N LEU A 9 19.25 -8.92 21.17
CA LEU A 9 18.92 -7.78 20.31
C LEU A 9 18.98 -8.13 18.82
N LYS A 10 20.00 -8.87 18.38
CA LYS A 10 20.13 -9.35 16.99
C LYS A 10 18.99 -10.30 16.62
N ARG A 11 18.62 -11.23 17.52
CA ARG A 11 17.54 -12.20 17.31
C ARG A 11 16.18 -11.56 17.12
N ASP A 12 15.77 -10.65 18.00
CA ASP A 12 14.45 -10.02 17.92
C ASP A 12 14.29 -9.16 16.65
N ARG A 13 15.36 -8.45 16.25
CA ARG A 13 15.39 -7.72 14.98
C ARG A 13 15.25 -8.66 13.80
N ALA A 14 15.96 -9.80 13.81
CA ALA A 14 15.88 -10.80 12.76
C ALA A 14 14.47 -11.39 12.65
N ILE A 15 13.79 -11.66 13.78
CA ILE A 15 12.41 -12.18 13.80
C ILE A 15 11.45 -11.18 13.15
N VAL A 16 11.46 -9.91 13.57
CA VAL A 16 10.58 -8.88 13.02
C VAL A 16 10.84 -8.66 11.53
N LEU A 17 12.11 -8.62 11.14
CA LEU A 17 12.50 -8.45 9.74
C LEU A 17 12.09 -9.66 8.89
N ALA A 18 12.26 -10.88 9.39
CA ALA A 18 11.85 -12.10 8.72
C ALA A 18 10.33 -12.12 8.50
N GLY A 19 9.53 -11.74 9.50
CA GLY A 19 8.08 -11.63 9.34
C GLY A 19 7.66 -10.62 8.28
N LEU A 20 8.31 -9.45 8.26
CA LEU A 20 8.06 -8.41 7.25
C LEU A 20 8.42 -8.90 5.84
N ILE A 21 9.60 -9.49 5.67
CA ILE A 21 10.07 -10.01 4.37
C ILE A 21 9.17 -11.15 3.90
N ALA A 22 8.83 -12.09 4.77
CA ALA A 22 7.97 -13.21 4.44
C ALA A 22 6.59 -12.73 3.98
N ALA A 23 5.96 -11.81 4.72
CA ALA A 23 4.67 -11.24 4.33
C ALA A 23 4.73 -10.55 2.96
N ALA A 24 5.73 -9.68 2.74
CA ALA A 24 5.90 -9.00 1.46
C ALA A 24 6.18 -9.98 0.30
N ALA A 25 7.07 -10.95 0.50
CA ALA A 25 7.44 -11.93 -0.53
C ALA A 25 6.27 -12.85 -0.89
N LEU A 26 5.51 -13.33 0.09
CA LEU A 26 4.33 -14.15 -0.16
C LEU A 26 3.24 -13.36 -0.89
N SER A 27 3.03 -12.09 -0.53
CA SER A 27 2.10 -11.21 -1.25
C SER A 27 2.53 -10.99 -2.70
N TRP A 28 3.81 -10.71 -2.95
CA TRP A 28 4.32 -10.55 -4.31
C TRP A 28 4.27 -11.85 -5.12
N LEU A 29 4.56 -13.00 -4.50
CA LEU A 29 4.43 -14.30 -5.14
C LEU A 29 2.99 -14.53 -5.59
N TYR A 30 2.00 -14.28 -4.71
CA TYR A 30 0.59 -14.34 -5.07
C TYR A 30 0.26 -13.42 -6.24
N LEU A 31 0.67 -12.14 -6.18
CA LEU A 31 0.40 -11.16 -7.24
C LEU A 31 0.97 -11.59 -8.60
N VAL A 32 2.20 -12.12 -8.61
CA VAL A 32 2.87 -12.57 -9.84
C VAL A 32 2.14 -13.78 -10.43
N LEU A 33 1.84 -14.78 -9.61
CA LEU A 33 1.14 -15.98 -10.07
C LEU A 33 -0.27 -15.66 -10.55
N ALA A 34 -1.01 -14.83 -9.82
CA ALA A 34 -2.37 -14.43 -10.18
C ALA A 34 -2.40 -13.56 -11.44
N SER A 35 -1.45 -12.64 -11.61
CA SER A 35 -1.34 -11.82 -12.83
C SER A 35 -0.97 -12.66 -14.05
N HIS A 36 -0.02 -13.59 -13.90
CA HIS A 36 0.38 -14.48 -15.00
C HIS A 36 -0.78 -15.38 -15.45
N ASP A 37 -1.56 -15.91 -14.50
CA ASP A 37 -2.75 -16.69 -14.81
C ASP A 37 -3.86 -15.85 -15.46
N MET A 38 -4.07 -14.60 -14.99
CA MET A 38 -5.10 -13.70 -15.52
C MET A 38 -4.86 -13.28 -16.97
N TYR A 39 -3.60 -13.09 -17.37
CA TYR A 39 -3.23 -12.81 -18.77
C TYR A 39 -2.91 -14.09 -19.57
N GLY A 40 -3.10 -15.26 -18.97
CA GLY A 40 -2.85 -16.57 -19.55
C GLY A 40 -4.15 -17.32 -19.87
N ALA A 41 -4.20 -18.61 -19.48
CA ALA A 41 -5.34 -19.47 -19.76
C ALA A 41 -6.56 -19.23 -18.83
N MET A 42 -6.36 -18.51 -17.71
CA MET A 42 -7.39 -18.21 -16.70
C MET A 42 -8.12 -19.45 -16.15
N ASP A 43 -7.43 -20.59 -16.06
CA ASP A 43 -7.94 -21.86 -15.52
C ASP A 43 -7.44 -22.14 -14.09
N GLY A 44 -6.54 -21.31 -13.57
CA GLY A 44 -5.96 -21.43 -12.24
C GLY A 44 -6.53 -20.48 -11.19
N MET A 45 -5.64 -19.82 -10.46
CA MET A 45 -5.97 -19.02 -9.28
C MET A 45 -6.70 -17.70 -9.58
N SER A 46 -6.80 -17.31 -10.86
CA SER A 46 -7.54 -16.14 -11.34
C SER A 46 -8.84 -16.52 -12.06
N ALA A 47 -9.17 -17.82 -12.17
CA ALA A 47 -10.40 -18.28 -12.86
C ALA A 47 -11.67 -17.65 -12.28
N TRP A 48 -11.70 -17.41 -10.97
CA TRP A 48 -12.81 -16.73 -10.29
C TRP A 48 -13.02 -15.28 -10.78
N MET A 49 -12.01 -14.64 -11.39
CA MET A 49 -12.13 -13.27 -11.93
C MET A 49 -13.06 -13.22 -13.16
N MET A 50 -13.32 -14.36 -13.80
CA MET A 50 -14.22 -14.48 -14.96
C MET A 50 -15.71 -14.49 -14.58
N THR A 51 -16.05 -14.61 -13.30
CA THR A 51 -17.44 -14.57 -12.87
C THR A 51 -17.97 -13.14 -12.96
N ALA A 52 -19.03 -12.94 -13.74
CA ALA A 52 -19.64 -11.62 -13.92
C ALA A 52 -20.63 -11.24 -12.79
N ALA A 53 -20.91 -12.18 -11.87
CA ALA A 53 -21.85 -11.98 -10.78
C ALA A 53 -21.13 -11.38 -9.57
N TRP A 54 -21.46 -10.13 -9.21
CA TRP A 54 -21.04 -9.47 -7.98
C TRP A 54 -21.77 -10.05 -6.76
N ASP A 55 -21.64 -11.36 -6.55
CA ASP A 55 -22.14 -12.01 -5.35
C ASP A 55 -21.20 -11.75 -4.15
N THR A 56 -21.59 -12.29 -2.99
CA THR A 56 -20.82 -12.10 -1.76
C THR A 56 -19.45 -12.78 -1.84
N GLU A 57 -19.36 -13.93 -2.49
CA GLU A 57 -18.11 -14.68 -2.62
C GLU A 57 -17.10 -13.93 -3.51
N TYR A 58 -17.52 -13.49 -4.69
CA TYR A 58 -16.71 -12.68 -5.59
C TYR A 58 -16.22 -11.40 -4.91
N SER A 59 -17.10 -10.71 -4.18
CA SER A 59 -16.75 -9.50 -3.44
C SER A 59 -15.68 -9.76 -2.36
N LEU A 60 -15.75 -10.90 -1.66
CA LEU A 60 -14.74 -11.31 -0.68
C LEU A 60 -13.40 -11.66 -1.33
N LEU A 61 -13.41 -12.27 -2.51
CA LEU A 61 -12.19 -12.57 -3.28
C LEU A 61 -11.51 -11.29 -3.78
N ILE A 62 -12.27 -10.34 -4.33
CA ILE A 62 -11.76 -9.00 -4.70
C ILE A 62 -11.18 -8.29 -3.47
N PHE A 63 -11.87 -8.32 -2.33
CA PHE A 63 -11.37 -7.78 -1.08
C PHE A 63 -10.07 -8.44 -0.60
N GLY A 64 -9.97 -9.77 -0.69
CA GLY A 64 -8.76 -10.53 -0.39
C GLY A 64 -7.60 -10.11 -1.30
N MET A 65 -7.85 -10.04 -2.61
CA MET A 65 -6.89 -9.58 -3.61
C MET A 65 -6.37 -8.17 -3.30
N TRP A 66 -7.27 -7.19 -3.08
CA TRP A 66 -6.88 -5.83 -2.70
C TRP A 66 -6.09 -5.80 -1.39
N THR A 67 -6.45 -6.63 -0.42
CA THR A 67 -5.73 -6.72 0.87
C THR A 67 -4.32 -7.23 0.66
N VAL A 68 -4.14 -8.35 -0.04
CA VAL A 68 -2.82 -8.93 -0.34
C VAL A 68 -1.97 -7.96 -1.16
N MET A 69 -2.59 -7.28 -2.14
CA MET A 69 -1.92 -6.27 -2.94
C MET A 69 -1.38 -5.12 -2.07
N MET A 70 -2.22 -4.56 -1.18
CA MET A 70 -1.79 -3.49 -0.28
C MET A 70 -0.70 -3.94 0.69
N VAL A 71 -0.77 -5.18 1.19
CA VAL A 71 0.32 -5.75 2.01
C VAL A 71 1.63 -5.77 1.21
N GLY A 72 1.62 -6.33 -0.01
CA GLY A 72 2.82 -6.46 -0.85
C GLY A 72 3.44 -5.10 -1.23
N MET A 73 2.60 -4.12 -1.56
CA MET A 73 3.08 -2.80 -1.99
C MET A 73 3.50 -1.92 -0.80
N MET A 74 2.70 -1.90 0.27
CA MET A 74 2.79 -0.83 1.29
C MET A 74 3.53 -1.27 2.54
N LEU A 75 3.55 -2.55 2.90
CA LEU A 75 4.30 -3.03 4.07
C LEU A 75 5.81 -2.72 3.99
N PRO A 76 6.50 -2.89 2.84
CA PRO A 76 7.91 -2.52 2.72
C PRO A 76 8.19 -1.05 3.05
N SER A 77 7.25 -0.15 2.71
CA SER A 77 7.41 1.28 2.97
C SER A 77 7.36 1.65 4.46
N ALA A 78 6.74 0.81 5.29
CA ALA A 78 6.68 0.98 6.75
C ALA A 78 7.87 0.33 7.49
N ALA A 79 8.76 -0.37 6.78
CA ALA A 79 9.88 -1.10 7.39
C ALA A 79 10.77 -0.20 8.28
N PRO A 80 11.16 1.04 7.90
CA PRO A 80 11.97 1.89 8.77
C PRO A 80 11.26 2.20 10.11
N ALA A 81 9.96 2.50 10.07
CA ALA A 81 9.16 2.79 11.26
C ALA A 81 9.00 1.56 12.15
N ILE A 82 8.72 0.39 11.57
CA ILE A 82 8.57 -0.89 12.30
C ILE A 82 9.89 -1.27 12.99
N LEU A 83 11.02 -1.16 12.28
CA LEU A 83 12.34 -1.50 12.83
C LEU A 83 12.79 -0.50 13.91
N LEU A 84 12.48 0.79 13.74
CA LEU A 84 12.74 1.80 14.75
C LEU A 84 11.90 1.55 16.02
N TYR A 85 10.60 1.29 15.86
CA TYR A 85 9.71 0.94 16.96
C TYR A 85 10.21 -0.30 17.72
N SER A 86 10.60 -1.35 16.98
CA SER A 86 11.22 -2.55 17.54
C SER A 86 12.51 -2.24 18.31
N ARG A 87 13.35 -1.31 17.84
CA ARG A 87 14.56 -0.87 18.54
C ARG A 87 14.25 -0.18 19.87
N ILE A 88 13.29 0.74 19.90
CA ILE A 88 12.88 1.46 21.11
C ILE A 88 12.28 0.51 22.16
N GLN A 89 11.43 -0.41 21.70
CA GLN A 89 10.82 -1.41 22.57
C GLN A 89 11.86 -2.33 23.22
N ARG A 90 12.89 -2.70 22.46
CA ARG A 90 14.00 -3.52 22.95
C ARG A 90 14.90 -2.78 23.93
N SER A 91 15.25 -1.52 23.68
CA SER A 91 16.08 -0.73 24.62
C SER A 91 15.40 -0.51 25.97
N SER A 92 14.08 -0.67 26.03
CA SER A 92 13.29 -0.60 27.26
C SER A 92 13.27 -1.90 28.08
N GLY A 93 13.97 -2.97 27.64
CA GLY A 93 14.09 -4.24 28.38
C GLY A 93 12.81 -5.07 28.46
N GLN A 94 11.79 -4.78 27.64
CA GLN A 94 10.48 -5.41 27.74
C GLN A 94 10.45 -6.76 27.01
N ALA A 95 10.15 -7.85 27.72
CA ALA A 95 9.99 -9.20 27.16
C ALA A 95 8.94 -9.31 26.03
N THR A 96 8.11 -8.28 25.85
CA THR A 96 7.04 -8.21 24.83
C THR A 96 7.43 -7.38 23.59
N ALA A 97 8.71 -7.10 23.38
CA ALA A 97 9.20 -6.24 22.29
C ALA A 97 8.78 -6.75 20.89
N VAL A 98 8.94 -8.05 20.62
CA VAL A 98 8.53 -8.67 19.36
C VAL A 98 7.01 -8.59 19.18
N THR A 99 6.24 -9.01 20.17
CA THR A 99 4.77 -8.98 20.14
C THR A 99 4.23 -7.58 19.89
N ARG A 100 4.79 -6.56 20.55
CA ARG A 100 4.38 -5.16 20.34
C ARG A 100 4.78 -4.63 18.97
N SER A 101 5.90 -5.08 18.41
CA SER A 101 6.29 -4.72 17.04
C SER A 101 5.31 -5.28 16.02
N TYR A 102 4.88 -6.53 16.21
CA TYR A 102 3.82 -7.13 15.39
C TYR A 102 2.46 -6.49 15.62
N ALA A 103 2.15 -6.04 16.84
CA ALA A 103 0.93 -5.28 17.12
C ALA A 103 0.92 -3.93 16.38
N PHE A 104 2.06 -3.22 16.33
CA PHE A 104 2.22 -2.02 15.50
C PHE A 104 2.03 -2.35 14.01
N MET A 105 2.67 -3.41 13.51
CA MET A 105 2.51 -3.85 12.13
C MET A 105 1.06 -4.22 11.80
N GLY A 106 0.37 -4.92 12.71
CA GLY A 106 -1.05 -5.26 12.58
C GLY A 106 -1.93 -4.03 12.52
N GLY A 107 -1.70 -3.02 13.38
CA GLY A 107 -2.39 -1.74 13.32
C GLY A 107 -2.22 -1.04 11.96
N TYR A 108 -1.00 -1.03 11.43
CA TYR A 108 -0.70 -0.48 10.10
C TYR A 108 -1.48 -1.21 9.00
N LEU A 109 -1.50 -2.56 9.05
CA LEU A 109 -2.23 -3.37 8.10
C LEU A 109 -3.75 -3.19 8.21
N LEU A 110 -4.30 -2.97 9.41
CA LEU A 110 -5.74 -2.68 9.57
C LEU A 110 -6.18 -1.44 8.80
N ALA A 111 -5.36 -0.38 8.76
CA ALA A 111 -5.66 0.80 7.97
C ALA A 111 -5.69 0.50 6.46
N TRP A 112 -4.76 -0.33 5.98
CA TRP A 112 -4.74 -0.79 4.59
C TRP A 112 -5.87 -1.76 4.26
N THR A 113 -6.25 -2.64 5.17
CA THR A 113 -7.42 -3.52 5.03
C THR A 113 -8.70 -2.68 4.92
N ALA A 114 -8.85 -1.61 5.70
CA ALA A 114 -9.97 -0.69 5.57
C ALA A 114 -9.97 0.02 4.19
N PHE A 115 -8.79 0.44 3.71
CA PHE A 115 -8.65 0.96 2.35
C PHE A 115 -9.05 -0.07 1.29
N SER A 116 -8.64 -1.34 1.44
CA SER A 116 -9.00 -2.43 0.53
C SER A 116 -10.50 -2.67 0.48
N ALA A 117 -11.22 -2.55 1.60
CA ALA A 117 -12.68 -2.62 1.60
C ALA A 117 -13.30 -1.48 0.77
N LEU A 118 -12.80 -0.25 0.91
CA LEU A 118 -13.25 0.89 0.09
C LEU A 118 -12.91 0.69 -1.39
N ALA A 119 -11.74 0.14 -1.70
CA ALA A 119 -11.31 -0.15 -3.06
C ALA A 119 -12.19 -1.22 -3.71
N THR A 120 -12.57 -2.28 -2.97
CA THR A 120 -13.53 -3.30 -3.44
C THR A 120 -14.89 -2.70 -3.73
N LEU A 121 -15.43 -1.88 -2.82
CA LEU A 121 -16.70 -1.20 -3.02
C LEU A 121 -16.66 -0.29 -4.25
N LEU A 122 -15.58 0.51 -4.37
CA LEU A 122 -15.37 1.37 -5.53
C LEU A 122 -15.29 0.56 -6.82
N GLN A 123 -14.55 -0.55 -6.82
CA GLN A 123 -14.45 -1.42 -7.99
C GLN A 123 -15.82 -1.97 -8.41
N GLY A 124 -16.67 -2.36 -7.45
CA GLY A 124 -18.05 -2.79 -7.72
C GLY A 124 -18.88 -1.69 -8.38
N LEU A 125 -18.80 -0.47 -7.85
CA LEU A 125 -19.50 0.69 -8.42
C LEU A 125 -19.00 1.02 -9.85
N LEU A 126 -17.69 0.94 -10.08
CA LEU A 126 -17.10 1.20 -11.40
C LEU A 126 -17.46 0.11 -12.41
N ALA A 127 -17.49 -1.15 -11.99
CA ALA A 127 -17.95 -2.27 -12.82
C ALA A 127 -19.44 -2.13 -13.17
N ALA A 128 -20.29 -1.79 -12.20
CA ALA A 128 -21.71 -1.54 -12.45
C ALA A 128 -21.95 -0.36 -13.41
N ALA A 129 -21.08 0.66 -13.38
CA ALA A 129 -21.10 1.79 -14.31
C ALA A 129 -20.49 1.48 -15.70
N SER A 130 -20.03 0.24 -15.94
CA SER A 130 -19.33 -0.15 -17.18
C SER A 130 -18.11 0.75 -17.49
N LEU A 131 -17.43 1.21 -16.43
CA LEU A 131 -16.16 1.95 -16.51
C LEU A 131 -14.95 1.02 -16.46
N LEU A 132 -15.14 -0.19 -15.95
CA LEU A 132 -14.15 -1.26 -15.98
C LEU A 132 -14.54 -2.33 -17.00
N SER A 133 -13.56 -2.89 -17.69
CA SER A 133 -13.75 -4.05 -18.55
C SER A 133 -13.90 -5.34 -17.72
N PRO A 134 -14.28 -6.47 -18.33
CA PRO A 134 -14.24 -7.78 -17.68
C PRO A 134 -12.84 -8.15 -17.13
N MET A 135 -11.76 -7.61 -17.71
CA MET A 135 -10.39 -7.80 -17.21
C MET A 135 -10.00 -6.81 -16.10
N MET A 136 -10.97 -6.08 -15.53
CA MET A 136 -10.78 -5.13 -14.43
C MET A 136 -9.77 -4.00 -14.75
N ASP A 137 -9.63 -3.65 -16.02
CA ASP A 137 -8.92 -2.47 -16.50
C ASP A 137 -9.92 -1.40 -16.99
N SER A 138 -9.42 -0.20 -17.24
CA SER A 138 -10.26 0.92 -17.69
C SER A 138 -10.84 0.65 -19.06
N ALA A 139 -12.18 0.64 -19.16
CA ALA A 139 -12.87 0.45 -20.43
C ALA A 139 -12.89 1.71 -21.31
N ARG A 140 -12.59 2.89 -20.74
CA ARG A 140 -12.77 4.18 -21.41
C ARG A 140 -11.55 5.10 -21.21
N PRO A 141 -10.95 5.63 -22.30
CA PRO A 141 -9.78 6.53 -22.19
C PRO A 141 -10.02 7.77 -21.32
N TRP A 142 -11.20 8.38 -21.40
CA TRP A 142 -11.54 9.56 -20.59
C TRP A 142 -11.57 9.25 -19.08
N PHE A 143 -11.91 8.01 -18.70
CA PHE A 143 -11.93 7.58 -17.30
C PHE A 143 -10.50 7.45 -16.77
N SER A 144 -9.60 6.79 -17.52
CA SER A 144 -8.17 6.75 -17.20
C SER A 144 -7.57 8.15 -17.07
N ALA A 145 -7.94 9.07 -17.98
CA ALA A 145 -7.45 10.43 -17.96
C ALA A 145 -7.97 11.21 -16.73
N SER A 146 -9.22 11.00 -16.34
CA SER A 146 -9.81 11.58 -15.14
C SER A 146 -9.10 11.09 -13.87
N LEU A 147 -8.75 9.80 -13.79
CA LEU A 147 -7.99 9.24 -12.67
C LEU A 147 -6.57 9.83 -12.59
N LEU A 148 -5.88 9.97 -13.74
CA LEU A 148 -4.57 10.62 -13.82
C LEU A 148 -4.62 12.06 -13.33
N ILE A 149 -5.62 12.84 -13.77
CA ILE A 149 -5.80 14.23 -13.35
C ILE A 149 -6.14 14.32 -11.86
N ALA A 150 -7.04 13.45 -11.36
CA ALA A 150 -7.38 13.42 -9.93
C ALA A 150 -6.16 13.10 -9.06
N ALA A 151 -5.35 12.11 -9.46
CA ALA A 151 -4.10 11.77 -8.78
C ALA A 151 -3.10 12.93 -8.84
N ALA A 152 -2.98 13.61 -9.98
CA ALA A 152 -2.13 14.78 -10.17
C ALA A 152 -2.53 15.94 -9.26
N LEU A 153 -3.82 16.28 -9.21
CA LEU A 153 -4.32 17.32 -8.32
C LEU A 153 -4.05 16.97 -6.86
N TYR A 154 -4.29 15.71 -6.47
CA TYR A 154 -3.98 15.23 -5.13
C TYR A 154 -2.49 15.33 -4.79
N GLN A 155 -1.61 14.99 -5.74
CA GLN A 155 -0.16 15.09 -5.59
C GLN A 155 0.30 16.50 -5.20
N LEU A 156 -0.37 17.53 -5.72
CA LEU A 156 -0.05 18.93 -5.50
C LEU A 156 -0.68 19.51 -4.22
N THR A 157 -1.51 18.75 -3.50
CA THR A 157 -2.20 19.25 -2.30
C THR A 157 -1.28 19.38 -1.09
N PRO A 158 -1.50 20.38 -0.22
CA PRO A 158 -0.85 20.48 1.10
C PRO A 158 -1.15 19.27 2.00
N LEU A 159 -2.32 18.65 1.83
CA LEU A 159 -2.73 17.46 2.58
C LEU A 159 -1.77 16.30 2.32
N LYS A 160 -1.48 16.00 1.05
CA LYS A 160 -0.49 14.97 0.69
C LYS A 160 0.87 15.26 1.33
N GLN A 161 1.35 16.50 1.23
CA GLN A 161 2.67 16.87 1.78
C GLN A 161 2.74 16.61 3.29
N THR A 162 1.71 17.04 4.02
CA THR A 162 1.63 16.84 5.49
C THR A 162 1.64 15.36 5.85
N CYS A 163 0.89 14.53 5.11
CA CYS A 163 0.89 13.09 5.31
C CYS A 163 2.25 12.46 4.97
N LEU A 164 2.86 12.86 3.87
CA LEU A 164 4.15 12.35 3.41
C LEU A 164 5.27 12.70 4.39
N ASP A 165 5.30 13.92 4.91
CA ASP A 165 6.27 14.37 5.91
C ASP A 165 6.18 13.50 7.17
N SER A 166 4.95 13.22 7.65
CA SER A 166 4.71 12.33 8.78
C SER A 166 5.20 10.88 8.53
N CYS A 167 5.05 10.38 7.30
CA CYS A 167 5.58 9.06 6.91
C CYS A 167 7.12 9.03 6.84
N ARG A 168 7.76 10.15 6.47
CA ARG A 168 9.22 10.27 6.30
C ARG A 168 9.96 10.54 7.61
N SER A 169 9.27 11.01 8.65
CA SER A 169 9.85 11.33 9.95
C SER A 169 9.44 10.33 11.05
N PRO A 170 9.85 9.04 10.97
CA PRO A 170 9.38 8.01 11.90
C PRO A 170 9.76 8.29 13.36
N VAL A 171 10.89 8.96 13.62
CA VAL A 171 11.30 9.34 14.98
C VAL A 171 10.28 10.33 15.58
N ASP A 172 10.02 11.43 14.89
CA ASP A 172 9.08 12.46 15.33
C ASP A 172 7.64 11.93 15.43
N PHE A 173 7.25 11.06 14.50
CA PHE A 173 5.95 10.39 14.55
C PHE A 173 5.79 9.54 15.81
N LEU A 174 6.78 8.70 16.12
CA LEU A 174 6.75 7.79 17.27
C LEU A 174 6.79 8.56 18.59
N THR A 175 7.58 9.63 18.70
CA THR A 175 7.66 10.43 19.94
C THR A 175 6.35 11.17 20.23
N ARG A 176 5.71 11.77 19.20
CA ARG A 176 4.46 12.53 19.36
C ARG A 176 3.26 11.66 19.72
N HIS A 177 3.19 10.44 19.16
CA HIS A 177 2.00 9.60 19.26
C HIS A 177 2.18 8.39 20.20
N TRP A 178 3.30 8.32 20.92
CA TRP A 178 3.63 7.18 21.76
C TRP A 178 2.52 6.84 22.76
N ARG A 179 2.21 5.55 22.86
CA ARG A 179 1.26 5.00 23.84
C ARG A 179 1.83 3.69 24.39
N PRO A 180 1.83 3.49 25.72
CA PRO A 180 2.30 2.24 26.29
C PRO A 180 1.35 1.07 25.99
N GLY A 181 1.88 -0.16 26.06
CA GLY A 181 1.10 -1.40 25.96
C GLY A 181 0.78 -1.86 24.53
N LEU A 182 0.14 -3.03 24.42
CA LEU A 182 -0.23 -3.65 23.14
C LEU A 182 -1.27 -2.82 22.38
N GLY A 183 -2.32 -2.36 23.04
CA GLY A 183 -3.32 -1.46 22.42
C GLY A 183 -2.71 -0.14 21.96
N GLY A 184 -1.72 0.38 22.70
CA GLY A 184 -0.93 1.54 22.27
C GLY A 184 -0.17 1.29 20.98
N ALA A 185 0.47 0.11 20.85
CA ALA A 185 1.16 -0.31 19.64
C ALA A 185 0.23 -0.41 18.42
N VAL A 186 -0.92 -1.08 18.58
CA VAL A 186 -1.93 -1.20 17.51
C VAL A 186 -2.43 0.17 17.07
N ARG A 187 -2.82 1.03 18.02
CA ARG A 187 -3.30 2.38 17.72
C ARG A 187 -2.24 3.22 17.01
N LEU A 188 -0.99 3.13 17.46
CA LEU A 188 0.12 3.86 16.86
C LEU A 188 0.39 3.39 15.42
N GLY A 189 0.37 2.07 15.20
CA GLY A 189 0.45 1.46 13.88
C GLY A 189 -0.69 1.89 12.95
N MET A 190 -1.93 1.87 13.45
CA MET A 190 -3.11 2.32 12.70
C MET A 190 -3.01 3.80 12.33
N HIS A 191 -2.56 4.65 13.26
CA HIS A 191 -2.36 6.07 12.98
C HIS A 191 -1.28 6.27 11.89
N HIS A 192 -0.18 5.52 11.95
CA HIS A 192 0.85 5.53 10.91
C HIS A 192 0.29 5.06 9.56
N GLY A 193 -0.53 4.01 9.58
CA GLY A 193 -1.23 3.48 8.42
C GLY A 193 -2.16 4.51 7.79
N LEU A 194 -2.91 5.28 8.59
CA LEU A 194 -3.79 6.34 8.08
C LEU A 194 -3.01 7.48 7.38
N TYR A 195 -1.87 7.91 7.93
CA TYR A 195 -0.98 8.85 7.22
C TYR A 195 -0.43 8.25 5.93
N CYS A 196 -0.08 6.96 5.96
CA CYS A 196 0.41 6.24 4.79
C CYS A 196 -0.66 6.15 3.69
N VAL A 197 -1.90 5.79 4.02
CA VAL A 197 -3.04 5.84 3.09
C VAL A 197 -3.22 7.28 2.59
N GLY A 198 -3.21 8.26 3.50
CA GLY A 198 -3.30 9.68 3.16
C GLY A 198 -2.25 10.12 2.14
N CYS A 199 -1.00 9.65 2.21
CA CYS A 199 0.01 10.12 1.27
C CYS A 199 -0.10 9.51 -0.15
N CYS A 200 -0.69 8.31 -0.31
CA CYS A 200 -0.65 7.58 -1.59
C CYS A 200 -1.98 6.97 -2.09
N TRP A 201 -3.11 7.16 -1.41
CA TRP A 201 -4.41 6.58 -1.84
C TRP A 201 -4.77 6.97 -3.28
N ALA A 202 -4.55 8.23 -3.66
CA ALA A 202 -4.88 8.72 -5.00
C ALA A 202 -4.03 8.05 -6.08
N LEU A 203 -2.79 7.64 -5.75
CA LEU A 203 -1.95 6.87 -6.67
C LEU A 203 -2.41 5.42 -6.79
N MET A 204 -2.94 4.85 -5.71
CA MET A 204 -3.55 3.51 -5.77
C MET A 204 -4.74 3.47 -6.73
N LEU A 205 -5.48 4.58 -6.89
CA LEU A 205 -6.56 4.66 -7.86
C LEU A 205 -6.10 4.52 -9.32
N LEU A 206 -4.82 4.80 -9.62
CA LEU A 206 -4.27 4.61 -10.96
C LEU A 206 -4.21 3.14 -11.38
N LEU A 207 -4.31 2.20 -10.43
CA LEU A 207 -4.48 0.78 -10.74
C LEU A 207 -5.75 0.53 -11.56
N PHE A 208 -6.83 1.31 -11.36
CA PHE A 208 -8.03 1.22 -12.21
C PHE A 208 -7.79 1.76 -13.63
N ALA A 209 -6.86 2.69 -13.82
CA ALA A 209 -6.51 3.21 -15.13
C ALA A 209 -5.63 2.25 -15.94
N GLY A 210 -4.71 1.57 -15.24
CA GLY A 210 -3.69 0.71 -15.82
C GLY A 210 -3.98 -0.80 -15.83
N GLY A 211 -5.05 -1.21 -15.17
CA GLY A 211 -5.39 -2.61 -14.90
C GLY A 211 -5.00 -3.01 -13.48
N VAL A 212 -5.99 -3.43 -12.69
CA VAL A 212 -5.83 -3.71 -11.25
C VAL A 212 -4.74 -4.77 -10.99
N MET A 213 -4.65 -5.77 -11.86
CA MET A 213 -3.69 -6.87 -11.78
C MET A 213 -2.49 -6.71 -12.74
N SER A 214 -2.26 -5.52 -13.28
CA SER A 214 -1.07 -5.24 -14.10
C SER A 214 0.17 -5.12 -13.21
N LEU A 215 1.07 -6.11 -13.29
CA LEU A 215 2.34 -6.10 -12.53
C LEU A 215 3.19 -4.87 -12.84
N LEU A 216 3.11 -4.33 -14.07
CA LEU A 216 3.81 -3.12 -14.44
C LEU A 216 3.32 -1.92 -13.61
N TRP A 217 2.00 -1.75 -13.49
CA TRP A 217 1.41 -0.64 -12.71
C TRP A 217 1.61 -0.83 -11.21
N ILE A 218 1.38 -2.05 -10.70
CA ILE A 218 1.63 -2.38 -9.29
C ILE A 218 3.10 -2.10 -8.94
N GLY A 219 4.04 -2.58 -9.75
CA GLY A 219 5.47 -2.36 -9.57
C GLY A 219 5.85 -0.89 -9.66
N ALA A 220 5.40 -0.18 -10.71
CA ALA A 220 5.71 1.23 -10.91
C ALA A 220 5.21 2.10 -9.76
N ILE A 221 3.96 1.92 -9.33
CA ILE A 221 3.39 2.66 -8.20
C ILE A 221 4.13 2.31 -6.90
N THR A 222 4.44 1.04 -6.68
CA THR A 222 5.18 0.61 -5.48
C THR A 222 6.55 1.28 -5.41
N VAL A 223 7.34 1.18 -6.48
CA VAL A 223 8.67 1.80 -6.56
C VAL A 223 8.58 3.30 -6.38
N TYR A 224 7.60 3.93 -7.02
CA TYR A 224 7.39 5.37 -6.92
C TYR A 224 7.06 5.81 -5.48
N VAL A 225 6.09 5.17 -4.82
CA VAL A 225 5.70 5.47 -3.43
C VAL A 225 6.86 5.19 -2.47
N LEU A 226 7.63 4.13 -2.71
CA LEU A 226 8.81 3.81 -1.92
C LEU A 226 9.88 4.90 -2.08
N ALA A 227 10.11 5.39 -3.30
CA ALA A 227 11.02 6.50 -3.56
C ALA A 227 10.54 7.80 -2.89
N GLU A 228 9.24 8.13 -2.95
CA GLU A 228 8.70 9.29 -2.25
C GLU A 228 8.94 9.24 -0.73
N LYS A 229 8.79 8.06 -0.12
CA LYS A 229 8.91 7.87 1.33
C LYS A 229 10.36 7.73 1.81
N LEU A 230 11.26 7.20 0.98
CA LEU A 230 12.62 6.87 1.42
C LEU A 230 13.70 7.79 0.83
N ALA A 231 13.48 8.41 -0.33
CA ALA A 231 14.49 9.25 -0.96
C ALA A 231 14.60 10.61 -0.25
N PRO A 232 15.82 11.17 -0.08
CA PRO A 232 16.04 12.44 0.61
C PRO A 232 15.25 13.60 0.00
N GLN A 233 14.98 13.59 -1.31
CA GLN A 233 14.26 14.65 -2.04
C GLN A 233 12.78 14.32 -2.37
N GLY A 234 12.18 13.32 -1.71
CA GLY A 234 10.85 12.83 -2.09
C GLY A 234 9.70 13.86 -2.00
N ALA A 235 9.82 14.93 -1.20
CA ALA A 235 8.85 16.03 -1.22
C ALA A 235 8.80 16.73 -2.60
N HIS A 236 9.96 16.91 -3.26
CA HIS A 236 10.00 17.46 -4.62
C HIS A 236 9.48 16.46 -5.65
N SER A 237 9.72 15.15 -5.42
CA SER A 237 9.22 14.07 -6.28
C SER A 237 7.70 14.14 -6.49
N SER A 238 6.95 14.45 -5.42
CA SER A 238 5.48 14.57 -5.49
C SER A 238 4.99 15.70 -6.40
N ARG A 239 5.72 16.83 -6.45
CA ARG A 239 5.36 17.97 -7.31
C ARG A 239 5.64 17.65 -8.77
N TRP A 240 6.81 17.09 -9.06
CA TRP A 240 7.21 16.72 -10.41
C TRP A 240 6.28 15.67 -11.00
N SER A 241 5.98 14.61 -10.24
CA SER A 241 5.04 13.58 -10.67
C SER A 241 3.62 14.11 -10.80
N GLY A 242 3.18 15.03 -9.93
CA GLY A 242 1.90 15.72 -10.08
C GLY A 242 1.80 16.42 -11.44
N VAL A 243 2.83 17.16 -11.84
CA VAL A 243 2.89 17.80 -13.16
C VAL A 243 2.90 16.76 -14.28
N LEU A 244 3.71 15.71 -14.17
CA LEU A 244 3.78 14.65 -15.19
C LEU A 244 2.45 13.92 -15.37
N LEU A 245 1.77 13.57 -14.28
CA LEU A 245 0.45 12.93 -14.30
C LEU A 245 -0.60 13.86 -14.89
N LEU A 246 -0.52 15.17 -14.60
CA LEU A 246 -1.43 16.17 -15.16
C LEU A 246 -1.26 16.27 -16.69
N LEU A 247 -0.01 16.35 -17.16
CA LEU A 247 0.31 16.40 -18.59
C LEU A 247 -0.12 15.10 -19.30
N ALA A 248 0.15 13.94 -18.70
CA ALA A 248 -0.26 12.65 -19.24
C ALA A 248 -1.79 12.51 -19.32
N GLY A 249 -2.51 12.93 -18.27
CA GLY A 249 -3.96 12.95 -18.24
C GLY A 249 -4.56 13.91 -19.26
N ALA A 250 -4.04 15.14 -19.36
CA ALA A 250 -4.47 16.13 -20.36
C ALA A 250 -4.23 15.64 -21.79
N TRP A 251 -3.05 15.05 -22.07
CA TRP A 251 -2.74 14.47 -23.37
C TRP A 251 -3.69 13.32 -23.73
N LEU A 252 -4.00 12.44 -22.77
CA LEU A 252 -4.93 11.33 -22.97
C LEU A 252 -6.36 11.82 -23.23
N LEU A 253 -6.82 12.88 -22.53
CA LEU A 253 -8.11 13.52 -22.81
C LEU A 253 -8.15 14.09 -24.23
N VAL A 254 -7.13 14.85 -24.63
CA VAL A 254 -7.10 15.46 -25.99
C VAL A 254 -7.07 14.38 -27.07
N LYS A 255 -6.34 13.28 -26.86
CA LYS A 255 -6.29 12.17 -27.82
C LYS A 255 -7.62 11.40 -27.92
N SER A 256 -8.45 11.45 -26.89
CA SER A 256 -9.71 10.69 -26.80
C SER A 256 -10.96 11.51 -27.09
N ALA A 257 -10.81 12.83 -27.29
CA ALA A 257 -11.84 13.74 -27.81
C ALA A 257 -11.86 13.72 -29.34
#